data_AF-A0A2I7N3U6-F1
#
_entry.id   AF-A0A2I7N3U6-F1
#
_cell.length_a   1.000
_cell.length_b   1.000
_cell.length_c   1.000
_cell.angle_alpha   90.00
_cell.angle_beta   90.00
_cell.angle_gamma   90.00
#
_symmetry.space_group_name_H-M   'P 1'
#
loop_
_entity.id
_entity.type
_entity.pdbx_description
1 polymer ?
#
loop_
_entity_poly.entity_id
_entity_poly.type
_entity_poly.pdbx_seq_one_letter_code
_entity_poly.pdbx_strand_id
1 'polypeptide(L)'
;MNSPVKTEEIKQPSVVFNYISLILLLLGLGLFYGLELNVWLRWGIFVVSILAAAGTFFFLAPMGINLHGYIRDSWRELQKVVWPARKETMQFTWIVFLFVLILSLFLWAVDSGLAWLLYGVILGKGS
;
A
#
# COMPACT_ATOMS: atom_id res chain seq x y z
N MET A 1 35.76 -16.87 20.68
CA MET A 1 34.84 -17.25 21.77
C MET A 1 33.61 -16.35 21.64
N ASN A 2 32.58 -16.81 20.93
CA ASN A 2 31.34 -16.03 20.81
C ASN A 2 30.61 -16.10 22.15
N SER A 3 30.64 -15.00 22.89
CA SER A 3 29.76 -14.83 24.04
C SER A 3 28.32 -15.07 23.55
N PRO A 4 27.51 -15.91 24.21
CA PRO A 4 26.09 -15.96 23.90
C PRO A 4 25.56 -14.54 24.06
N VAL A 5 24.96 -14.00 23.00
CA VAL A 5 24.23 -12.73 23.07
C VAL A 5 23.26 -12.92 24.24
N LYS A 6 23.45 -12.14 25.31
CA LYS A 6 22.45 -12.04 26.37
C LYS A 6 21.25 -11.39 25.72
N THR A 7 20.35 -12.22 25.20
CA THR A 7 19.02 -11.81 24.81
C THR A 7 18.40 -11.33 26.10
N GLU A 8 18.44 -10.02 26.36
CA GLU A 8 17.58 -9.46 27.37
C GLU A 8 16.17 -9.88 26.97
N GLU A 9 15.54 -10.73 27.78
CA GLU A 9 14.13 -11.05 27.64
C GLU A 9 13.37 -9.76 27.88
N ILE A 10 13.22 -8.94 26.83
CA ILE A 10 12.29 -7.84 26.82
C ILE A 10 10.94 -8.49 27.10
N LYS A 11 10.41 -8.27 28.31
CA LYS A 11 9.12 -8.77 28.77
C LYS A 11 8.07 -8.32 27.76
N GLN A 12 7.82 -9.15 26.75
CA GLN A 12 6.90 -8.81 25.69
C GLN A 12 5.52 -8.70 26.31
N PRO A 13 4.77 -7.63 26.00
CA PRO A 13 3.37 -7.61 26.38
C PRO A 13 2.68 -8.87 25.83
N SER A 14 1.68 -9.38 26.52
CA SER A 14 0.99 -10.57 26.05
C SER A 14 0.27 -10.26 24.73
N VAL A 15 0.28 -11.22 23.80
CA VAL A 15 -0.44 -11.11 22.51
C VAL A 15 -1.94 -10.83 22.68
N VAL A 16 -2.46 -11.08 23.89
CA VAL A 16 -3.82 -10.76 24.34
C VAL A 16 -4.18 -9.29 24.08
N PHE A 17 -3.23 -8.36 24.23
CA PHE A 17 -3.48 -6.94 23.99
C PHE A 17 -3.81 -6.62 22.53
N ASN A 18 -3.32 -7.40 21.55
CA ASN A 18 -3.71 -7.26 20.14
C ASN A 18 -5.20 -7.59 19.96
N TYR A 19 -5.65 -8.69 20.55
CA TYR A 19 -7.04 -9.12 20.48
C TYR A 19 -7.97 -8.15 21.21
N ILE A 20 -7.54 -7.57 22.34
CA ILE A 20 -8.30 -6.54 23.06
C ILE A 20 -8.55 -5.31 22.18
N SER A 21 -7.53 -4.82 21.48
CA SER A 21 -7.71 -3.67 20.56
C SER A 21 -8.70 -3.99 19.44
N LEU A 22 -8.66 -5.20 18.89
CA LEU A 22 -9.58 -5.62 17.83
C LEU A 22 -11.02 -5.73 18.36
N ILE A 23 -11.18 -6.33 19.54
CA ILE A 23 -12.47 -6.45 20.21
C ILE A 23 -13.05 -5.07 20.51
N LEU A 24 -12.25 -4.11 21.00
CA LEU A 24 -12.69 -2.73 21.26
C LEU A 24 -13.24 -2.05 20.00
N LEU A 25 -12.59 -2.24 18.83
CA LEU A 25 -13.08 -1.70 17.56
C LEU A 25 -14.38 -2.36 17.11
N LEU A 26 -14.45 -3.70 17.18
CA LEU A 26 -15.66 -4.44 16.82
C LEU A 26 -16.83 -4.10 17.74
N LEU A 27 -16.57 -3.92 19.03
CA LEU A 27 -17.55 -3.54 20.03
C LEU A 27 -18.01 -2.08 19.79
N GLY A 28 -17.09 -1.18 19.45
CA GLY A 28 -17.41 0.18 19.02
C GLY A 28 -18.31 0.24 17.78
N LEU A 29 -18.02 -0.56 16.76
CA LEU A 29 -18.86 -0.72 15.57
C LEU A 29 -20.22 -1.35 15.90
N GLY A 30 -20.25 -2.38 16.73
CA GLY A 30 -21.47 -3.05 17.17
C GLY A 30 -22.38 -2.12 17.96
N LEU A 31 -21.83 -1.34 18.90
CA LEU A 31 -22.57 -0.33 19.65
C LEU A 31 -23.06 0.81 18.74
N PHE A 32 -22.28 1.19 17.74
CA PHE A 32 -22.71 2.16 16.75
C PHE A 32 -23.97 1.66 16.04
N TYR A 33 -23.98 0.47 15.46
CA TYR A 33 -25.12 -0.03 14.70
C TYR A 33 -26.31 -0.54 15.54
N GLY A 34 -26.06 -1.12 16.71
CA GLY A 34 -27.09 -1.79 17.52
C GLY A 34 -27.90 -0.88 18.44
N LEU A 35 -27.44 0.35 18.71
CA LEU A 35 -28.17 1.28 19.58
C LEU A 35 -28.92 2.36 18.78
N GLU A 36 -30.22 2.45 19.03
CA GLU A 36 -31.10 3.52 18.55
C GLU A 36 -31.00 4.76 19.46
N LEU A 37 -29.79 5.30 19.61
CA LEU A 37 -29.52 6.52 20.37
C LEU A 37 -29.47 7.76 19.47
N ASN A 38 -29.50 8.93 20.10
CA ASN A 38 -29.23 10.21 19.44
C ASN A 38 -27.94 10.15 18.63
N VAL A 39 -27.98 10.67 17.40
CA VAL A 39 -26.87 10.60 16.42
C VAL A 39 -25.56 11.08 17.03
N TRP A 40 -25.56 12.18 17.79
CA TRP A 40 -24.35 12.75 18.38
C TRP A 40 -23.71 11.84 19.44
N LEU A 41 -24.54 11.17 20.25
CA LEU A 41 -24.07 10.25 21.28
C LEU A 41 -23.44 8.99 20.66
N ARG A 42 -24.03 8.51 19.57
CA ARG A 42 -23.55 7.37 18.78
C ARG A 42 -22.18 7.64 18.16
N TRP A 43 -21.97 8.83 17.58
CA TRP A 43 -20.65 9.26 17.11
C TRP A 43 -19.65 9.41 18.26
N GLY A 44 -20.07 9.93 19.42
CA GLY A 44 -19.23 10.03 20.61
C GLY A 44 -18.67 8.67 21.07
N ILE A 45 -19.54 7.66 21.20
CA ILE A 45 -19.13 6.30 21.60
C ILE A 45 -18.15 5.70 20.58
N PHE A 46 -18.41 5.89 19.29
CA PHE A 46 -17.55 5.39 18.23
C PHE A 46 -16.16 6.01 18.27
N VAL A 47 -16.07 7.35 18.40
CA VAL A 47 -14.79 8.06 18.51
C VAL A 47 -14.03 7.61 19.76
N VAL A 48 -14.69 7.47 20.91
CA VAL A 48 -14.06 6.97 22.14
C VAL A 48 -13.53 5.54 21.95
N SER A 49 -14.29 4.67 21.29
CA SER A 49 -13.85 3.30 21.01
C SER A 49 -12.62 3.24 20.11
N ILE A 50 -12.54 4.11 19.10
CA ILE A 50 -11.38 4.23 18.21
C ILE A 50 -10.16 4.72 18.99
N LEU A 51 -10.33 5.77 19.81
CA LEU A 51 -9.23 6.32 20.60
C LEU A 51 -8.71 5.30 21.61
N ALA A 52 -9.60 4.57 22.28
CA ALA A 52 -9.22 3.51 23.20
C ALA A 52 -8.49 2.36 22.49
N ALA A 53 -9.01 1.92 21.33
CA ALA A 53 -8.36 0.89 20.52
C ALA A 53 -6.97 1.34 20.07
N ALA A 54 -6.84 2.54 19.50
CA ALA A 54 -5.56 3.10 19.08
C ALA A 54 -4.57 3.21 20.25
N GLY A 55 -5.02 3.67 21.42
CA GLY A 55 -4.19 3.74 22.62
C GLY A 55 -3.68 2.36 23.04
N THR A 56 -4.56 1.36 23.10
CA THR A 56 -4.14 -0.01 23.43
C THR A 56 -3.22 -0.62 22.37
N PHE A 57 -3.46 -0.34 21.09
CA PHE A 57 -2.66 -0.86 19.98
C PHE A 57 -1.24 -0.28 19.96
N PHE A 58 -1.10 1.04 20.07
CA PHE A 58 0.21 1.69 19.96
C PHE A 58 1.08 1.56 21.22
N PHE A 59 0.48 1.59 22.42
CA PHE A 59 1.24 1.64 23.66
C PHE A 59 1.37 0.29 24.38
N LEU A 60 0.41 -0.62 24.20
CA LEU A 60 0.37 -1.89 24.94
C LEU A 60 0.51 -3.12 24.04
N ALA A 61 0.06 -3.04 22.79
CA ALA A 61 0.00 -4.21 21.92
C ALA A 61 1.40 -4.52 21.35
N PRO A 62 1.89 -5.78 21.48
CA PRO A 62 3.21 -6.16 20.98
C PRO A 62 3.39 -5.86 19.50
N MET A 63 2.34 -6.05 18.71
CA MET A 63 2.38 -5.82 17.27
C MET A 63 2.55 -4.32 16.94
N GLY A 64 1.90 -3.42 17.69
CA GLY A 64 2.02 -1.98 17.48
C GLY A 64 3.40 -1.44 17.86
N ILE A 65 3.96 -1.91 18.99
CA ILE A 65 5.31 -1.52 19.43
C ILE A 65 6.37 -2.03 18.43
N ASN A 66 6.27 -3.30 18.02
CA ASN A 66 7.20 -3.90 17.07
C ASN A 66 7.11 -3.25 15.68
N LEU A 67 5.90 -2.83 15.26
CA LEU A 67 5.70 -2.12 14.00
C LEU A 67 6.45 -0.79 13.95
N HIS A 68 6.50 -0.04 15.05
CA HIS A 68 7.27 1.21 15.09
C HIS A 68 8.77 0.97 14.88
N GLY A 69 9.32 -0.07 15.52
CA GLY A 69 10.70 -0.49 15.29
C GLY A 69 10.95 -0.91 13.83
N TYR A 70 10.04 -1.71 13.27
CA TYR A 70 10.12 -2.17 11.89
C TYR A 70 10.08 -1.02 10.86
N ILE A 71 9.21 -0.03 11.06
CA ILE A 71 9.14 1.15 10.19
C ILE A 71 10.46 1.93 10.25
N ARG A 72 11.00 2.14 11.45
CA ARG A 72 12.27 2.84 11.64
C ARG A 72 13.42 2.11 10.95
N ASP A 73 13.46 0.79 11.06
CA ASP A 73 14.53 -0.02 10.48
C ASP A 73 14.38 -0.11 8.95
N SER A 74 13.15 -0.18 8.44
CA SER A 74 12.84 -0.08 7.01
C SER A 74 13.23 1.28 6.43
N TRP A 75 12.98 2.37 7.16
CA TRP A 75 13.42 3.71 6.73
C TRP A 75 14.94 3.82 6.64
N ARG A 76 15.65 3.28 7.64
CA ARG A 76 17.13 3.23 7.62
C ARG A 76 17.66 2.41 6.45
N GLU A 77 16.98 1.33 6.08
CA GLU A 77 17.36 0.51 4.92
C GLU A 77 17.07 1.22 3.60
N LEU A 78 15.94 1.93 3.49
CA LEU A 78 15.62 2.78 2.35
C LEU A 78 16.67 3.88 2.14
N GLN A 79 17.24 4.42 3.23
CA GLN A 79 18.34 5.39 3.15
C GLN A 79 19.64 4.79 2.59
N LYS A 80 19.83 3.46 2.66
CA LYS A 80 20.97 2.77 2.04
C LYS A 80 20.77 2.49 0.56
N VAL A 81 19.56 2.67 0.04
CA VAL A 81 19.30 2.55 -1.39
C VAL A 81 19.96 3.71 -2.10
N VAL A 82 21.13 3.44 -2.66
CA VAL A 82 21.83 4.34 -3.58
C VAL A 82 21.02 4.38 -4.87
N TRP A 83 20.22 5.44 -5.01
CA TRP A 83 19.51 5.71 -6.25
C TRP A 83 20.51 6.04 -7.36
N PRO A 84 20.34 5.46 -8.56
CA PRO A 84 21.20 5.76 -9.69
C PRO A 84 21.16 7.25 -10.03
N ALA A 85 22.23 7.76 -10.62
CA ALA A 85 22.32 9.17 -10.97
C ALA A 85 21.18 9.56 -11.92
N ARG A 86 20.65 10.79 -11.79
CA ARG A 86 19.53 11.28 -12.64
C ARG A 86 19.80 11.13 -14.14
N LYS A 87 21.07 11.18 -14.55
CA LYS A 87 21.49 11.00 -15.94
C LYS A 87 21.24 9.57 -16.43
N GLU A 88 21.52 8.56 -15.62
CA GLU A 88 21.29 7.15 -15.94
C GLU A 88 19.79 6.85 -16.00
N THR A 89 19.01 7.33 -15.03
CA THR A 89 17.55 7.16 -15.04
C THR A 89 16.93 7.79 -16.29
N MET A 90 17.34 9.02 -16.65
CA MET A 90 16.85 9.68 -17.86
C MET A 90 17.26 8.95 -19.14
N GLN A 91 18.45 8.34 -19.19
CA GLN A 91 18.85 7.51 -20.32
C GLN A 91 17.90 6.33 -20.51
N PHE A 92 17.58 5.60 -19.44
CA PHE A 92 16.62 4.50 -19.52
C PHE A 92 15.22 4.98 -19.92
N THR A 93 14.75 6.13 -19.39
CA THR A 93 13.47 6.72 -19.82
C THR A 93 13.46 7.03 -21.31
N TRP A 94 14.52 7.63 -21.85
CA TRP A 94 14.62 7.95 -23.27
C TRP A 94 14.69 6.71 -24.16
N ILE A 95 15.41 5.67 -23.72
CA ILE A 95 15.45 4.38 -24.44
C ILE A 95 14.05 3.78 -24.52
N VAL A 96 13.32 3.73 -23.40
CA VAL A 96 11.95 3.22 -23.37
C VAL A 96 11.01 4.09 -24.20
N PHE A 97 11.15 5.42 -24.13
CA PHE A 97 10.32 6.34 -24.91
C PHE A 97 10.51 6.15 -26.42
N LEU A 98 11.76 6.03 -26.88
CA LEU A 98 12.07 5.76 -28.28
C LEU A 98 11.51 4.41 -28.73
N PHE A 99 11.65 3.37 -27.88
CA PHE A 99 11.11 2.05 -28.16
C PHE A 99 9.59 2.07 -28.34
N VAL A 100 8.85 2.73 -27.44
CA VAL A 100 7.39 2.85 -27.53
C VAL A 100 6.97 3.69 -28.75
N LEU A 101 7.72 4.74 -29.10
CA LEU A 101 7.44 5.56 -30.29
C LEU A 101 7.54 4.72 -31.57
N ILE A 102 8.59 3.90 -31.70
CA ILE A 102 8.77 3.01 -32.85
C ILE A 102 7.62 1.99 -32.92
N LEU A 103 7.27 1.36 -31.80
CA LEU A 103 6.15 0.41 -31.75
C LEU A 103 4.82 1.08 -32.10
N SER A 104 4.57 2.29 -31.60
CA SER A 104 3.36 3.04 -31.91
C SER A 104 3.26 3.36 -33.40
N LEU A 105 4.38 3.75 -34.03
CA LEU A 105 4.42 4.03 -35.47
C LEU A 105 4.22 2.76 -36.30
N PHE A 106 4.82 1.65 -35.87
CA PHE A 106 4.66 0.35 -36.50
C PHE A 106 3.22 -0.13 -36.45
N LEU A 107 2.59 -0.10 -35.27
CA LEU A 107 1.18 -0.47 -35.11
C LEU A 107 0.27 0.43 -35.94
N TRP A 108 0.50 1.74 -35.93
CA TRP A 108 -0.27 2.67 -36.77
C TRP A 108 -0.16 2.33 -38.26
N ALA A 109 1.03 1.97 -38.75
CA ALA A 109 1.23 1.57 -40.13
C ALA A 109 0.51 0.25 -40.47
N VAL A 110 0.59 -0.74 -39.58
CA VAL A 110 -0.10 -2.03 -39.75
C VAL A 110 -1.61 -1.83 -39.73
N ASP A 111 -2.14 -1.10 -38.76
CA ASP A 111 -3.57 -0.83 -38.62
C ASP A 111 -4.11 -0.06 -39.83
N SER A 112 -3.35 0.93 -40.32
CA SER A 112 -3.71 1.69 -41.53
C SER A 112 -3.63 0.83 -42.79
N GLY A 113 -2.63 -0.04 -42.91
CA GLY A 113 -2.48 -0.98 -44.02
C GLY A 113 -3.58 -2.03 -44.05
N LEU A 114 -3.94 -2.58 -42.88
CA LEU A 114 -5.07 -3.49 -42.71
C LEU A 114 -6.39 -2.77 -43.04
N ALA A 115 -6.61 -1.55 -42.56
CA ALA A 115 -7.80 -0.78 -42.90
C ALA A 115 -7.90 -0.56 -44.42
N TRP A 116 -6.82 -0.15 -45.09
CA TRP A 116 -6.80 0.00 -46.55
C TRP A 116 -7.11 -1.32 -47.27
N LEU A 117 -6.52 -2.43 -46.85
CA LEU A 117 -6.74 -3.74 -47.46
C LEU A 117 -8.19 -4.23 -47.25
N LEU A 118 -8.72 -4.11 -46.04
CA LEU A 118 -10.08 -4.53 -45.71
C LEU A 118 -11.13 -3.65 -46.40
N TYR A 119 -11.01 -2.32 -46.32
CA TYR A 119 -12.01 -1.40 -46.88
C TYR A 119 -11.89 -1.24 -48.41
N GLY A 120 -10.66 -1.17 -48.93
CA GLY A 120 -10.39 -0.95 -50.34
C GLY A 120 -10.57 -2.20 -51.20
N VAL A 121 -10.09 -3.36 -50.73
CA VAL A 121 -10.08 -4.60 -51.54
C VAL A 121 -11.29 -5.49 -51.24
N ILE A 122 -11.64 -5.67 -49.96
CA ILE A 122 -12.67 -6.65 -49.57
C ILE A 122 -14.08 -6.03 -49.57
N LEU A 123 -14.24 -4.82 -49.02
CA LEU A 123 -15.55 -4.19 -48.91
C LEU A 123 -15.97 -3.40 -50.16
N GLY A 124 -15.07 -3.19 -51.13
CA GLY A 124 -15.34 -2.48 -52.40
C GLY A 124 -15.81 -1.03 -52.21
N LYS A 125 -15.63 -0.44 -51.03
CA LYS A 125 -16.01 0.94 -50.73
C LYS A 125 -14.85 1.86 -51.15
N GLY A 126 -14.58 1.84 -52.45
CA GLY A 126 -13.52 2.56 -53.14
C GLY A 126 -14.04 3.23 -54.41
N SER A 127 -15.19 3.91 -54.30
CA SER A 127 -15.55 5.16 -54.99
C SER A 127 -16.49 5.95 -54.08
#